data_AF-A0A419DFA8-F1
#
_entry.id   AF-A0A419DFA8-F1
#
_cell.length_a   1.000
_cell.length_b   1.000
_cell.length_c   1.000
_cell.angle_alpha   90.00
_cell.angle_beta   90.00
_cell.angle_gamma   90.00
#
_symmetry.space_group_name_H-M   'P 1'
#
loop_
_entity.id
_entity.type
_entity.pdbx_description
1 polymer ?
#
loop_
_entity_poly.entity_id
_entity_poly.type
_entity_poly.pdbx_seq_one_letter_code
_entity_poly.pdbx_strand_id
1 'polypeptide(L)'
;MDNEDYLKNKQVVWEFAVSLSIMPEALQVEFLKIFVNKLPDDMKERHFDRFANFVYPEFRWKKTEQWMEKRFISDMSRTPREVASMFLMYSKINTKMAPKIITLAQKTKDRLRKRIELGINLKKNKSNLSMIQEEQCER
;
A
#
# COMPACT_ATOMS: atom_id res chain seq x y z
N MET A 1 28.70 -20.18 -0.55
CA MET A 1 27.74 -21.16 -1.09
C MET A 1 28.36 -21.64 -2.38
N ASP A 2 28.66 -22.93 -2.49
CA ASP A 2 29.12 -23.48 -3.76
C ASP A 2 27.96 -23.54 -4.78
N ASN A 3 28.29 -23.82 -6.04
CA ASN A 3 27.32 -23.78 -7.13
C ASN A 3 26.26 -24.90 -7.02
N GLU A 4 26.62 -26.02 -6.39
CA GLU A 4 25.76 -27.19 -6.24
C GLU A 4 24.73 -26.97 -5.12
N ASP A 5 25.17 -26.40 -3.99
CA ASP A 5 24.31 -25.92 -2.90
C ASP A 5 23.35 -24.83 -3.37
N TYR A 6 23.80 -23.92 -4.22
CA TYR A 6 22.94 -22.87 -4.78
C TYR A 6 21.82 -23.47 -5.64
N LEU A 7 22.14 -24.40 -6.54
CA LEU A 7 21.17 -25.06 -7.40
C LEU A 7 20.15 -25.86 -6.59
N LYS A 8 20.61 -26.59 -5.57
CA LYS A 8 19.74 -27.34 -4.67
C LYS A 8 18.79 -26.42 -3.89
N ASN A 9 19.30 -25.34 -3.32
CA ASN A 9 18.48 -24.36 -2.62
C ASN A 9 17.48 -23.66 -3.55
N LYS A 10 17.87 -23.38 -4.79
CA LYS A 10 16.98 -22.80 -5.81
C LYS A 10 15.82 -23.73 -6.15
N GLN A 11 16.08 -25.04 -6.23
CA GLN A 11 15.04 -26.04 -6.47
C GLN A 11 14.01 -26.07 -5.33
N VAL A 12 14.49 -26.05 -4.08
CA VAL A 12 13.60 -26.00 -2.89
C VAL A 12 12.74 -24.74 -2.90
N VAL A 13 13.34 -23.58 -3.21
CA VAL A 13 12.59 -22.31 -3.31
C VAL A 13 11.53 -22.37 -4.40
N TRP A 14 11.84 -22.98 -5.55
CA TRP A 14 10.90 -23.14 -6.65
C TRP A 14 9.70 -24.02 -6.26
N GLU A 15 9.97 -25.21 -5.71
CA GLU A 15 8.92 -26.14 -5.29
C GLU A 15 8.01 -25.51 -4.24
N PHE A 16 8.59 -24.82 -3.26
CA PHE A 16 7.84 -24.08 -2.26
C PHE A 16 6.95 -23.00 -2.87
N ALA A 17 7.45 -22.23 -3.83
CA ALA A 17 6.68 -21.20 -4.51
C ALA A 17 5.50 -21.78 -5.31
N VAL A 18 5.70 -22.92 -5.98
CA VAL A 18 4.62 -23.63 -6.69
C VAL A 18 3.56 -24.10 -5.69
N SER A 19 3.97 -24.77 -4.60
CA SER A 19 3.03 -25.23 -3.57
C SER A 19 2.25 -24.09 -2.94
N LEU A 20 2.88 -22.95 -2.65
CA LEU A 20 2.19 -21.78 -2.11
C LEU A 20 1.16 -21.22 -3.11
N SER A 21 1.49 -21.19 -4.41
CA SER A 21 0.64 -20.60 -5.45
C SER A 21 -0.68 -21.34 -5.68
N ILE A 22 -0.72 -22.65 -5.42
CA ILE A 22 -1.91 -23.50 -5.58
C ILE A 22 -2.79 -23.54 -4.33
N MET A 23 -2.33 -22.98 -3.21
CA MET A 23 -3.13 -22.93 -1.97
C MET A 23 -4.31 -21.94 -2.11
N PRO A 24 -5.39 -22.13 -1.32
CA PRO A 24 -6.43 -21.12 -1.15
C PRO A 24 -5.86 -19.74 -0.77
N GLU A 25 -6.40 -18.65 -1.32
CA GLU A 25 -5.92 -17.29 -1.09
C GLU A 25 -5.83 -16.93 0.41
N ALA A 26 -6.79 -17.37 1.22
CA ALA A 26 -6.77 -17.15 2.66
C ALA A 26 -5.51 -17.73 3.33
N LEU A 27 -5.09 -18.94 2.93
CA LEU A 27 -3.89 -19.61 3.45
C LEU A 27 -2.60 -18.97 2.92
N GLN A 28 -2.61 -18.45 1.68
CA GLN A 28 -1.48 -17.68 1.16
C GLN A 28 -1.24 -16.40 1.98
N VAL A 29 -2.33 -15.70 2.33
CA VAL A 29 -2.27 -14.51 3.19
C VAL A 29 -1.79 -14.86 4.60
N GLU A 30 -2.26 -15.96 5.17
CA GLU A 30 -1.84 -16.44 6.49
C GLU A 30 -0.35 -16.83 6.51
N PHE A 31 0.11 -17.54 5.48
CA PHE A 31 1.53 -17.80 5.28
C PHE A 31 2.35 -16.51 5.29
N LEU A 32 1.95 -15.49 4.52
CA LEU A 32 2.67 -14.23 4.47
C LEU A 32 2.71 -13.51 5.82
N LYS A 33 1.62 -13.56 6.61
CA LYS A 33 1.61 -13.01 7.99
C LYS A 33 2.63 -13.71 8.87
N ILE A 34 2.64 -15.05 8.85
CA ILE A 34 3.59 -15.86 9.63
C ILE A 34 5.03 -15.55 9.20
N PHE A 35 5.28 -15.56 7.89
CA PHE A 35 6.59 -15.28 7.30
C PHE A 35 7.12 -13.92 7.74
N VAL A 36 6.32 -12.86 7.59
CA VAL A 36 6.71 -11.48 7.99
C VAL A 36 6.97 -11.39 9.48
N ASN A 37 6.13 -12.00 10.32
CA ASN A 37 6.32 -11.98 11.78
C ASN A 37 7.60 -12.70 12.23
N LYS A 38 8.06 -13.70 11.46
CA LYS A 38 9.27 -14.47 11.74
C LYS A 38 10.56 -13.84 11.20
N LEU A 39 10.47 -12.80 10.37
CA LEU A 39 11.66 -12.11 9.90
C LEU A 39 12.35 -11.33 11.03
N PRO A 40 13.68 -11.19 11.00
CA PRO A 40 14.40 -10.23 11.83
C PRO A 40 13.90 -8.80 11.61
N ASP A 41 13.92 -7.97 12.65
CA ASP A 41 13.32 -6.62 12.59
C ASP A 41 14.01 -5.70 11.57
N ASP A 42 15.32 -5.83 11.39
CA ASP A 42 16.10 -5.12 10.37
C ASP A 42 15.71 -5.52 8.92
N MET A 43 15.23 -6.76 8.73
CA MET A 43 14.69 -7.23 7.45
C MET A 43 13.23 -6.83 7.28
N LYS A 44 12.45 -6.84 8.36
CA LYS A 44 11.08 -6.31 8.34
C LYS A 44 11.09 -4.86 7.92
N GLU A 45 11.95 -4.04 8.50
CA GLU A 45 12.03 -2.61 8.19
C GLU A 45 12.46 -2.36 6.74
N ARG A 46 13.51 -3.05 6.27
CA ARG A 46 13.99 -2.96 4.88
C ARG A 46 12.97 -3.40 3.82
N HIS A 47 12.07 -4.31 4.18
CA HIS A 47 11.10 -4.88 3.25
C HIS A 47 9.64 -4.57 3.64
N PHE A 48 9.42 -3.71 4.62
CA PHE A 48 8.10 -3.41 5.18
C PHE A 48 7.15 -2.93 4.10
N ASP A 49 7.60 -1.97 3.29
CA ASP A 49 6.82 -1.44 2.17
C ASP A 49 6.47 -2.53 1.13
N ARG A 50 7.32 -3.56 0.96
CA ARG A 50 7.02 -4.68 0.05
C ARG A 50 6.01 -5.64 0.67
N PHE A 51 6.21 -6.04 1.93
CA PHE A 51 5.33 -6.98 2.62
C PHE A 51 3.97 -6.40 2.97
N ALA A 52 3.90 -5.13 3.38
CA ALA A 52 2.66 -4.45 3.69
C ALA A 52 1.69 -4.45 2.49
N ASN A 53 2.21 -4.40 1.26
CA ASN A 53 1.39 -4.48 0.04
C ASN A 53 0.74 -5.85 -0.20
N PHE A 54 1.35 -6.93 0.32
CA PHE A 54 0.86 -8.30 0.19
C PHE A 54 0.01 -8.74 1.38
N VAL A 55 0.44 -8.38 2.60
CA VAL A 55 -0.21 -8.80 3.86
C VAL A 55 -1.38 -7.89 4.24
N TYR A 56 -1.27 -6.59 3.96
CA TYR A 56 -2.28 -5.60 4.31
C TYR A 56 -2.71 -4.81 3.07
N PRO A 57 -3.57 -5.39 2.20
CA PRO A 57 -4.05 -4.76 0.96
C PRO A 57 -4.66 -3.37 1.19
N GLU A 58 -5.18 -3.13 2.40
CA GLU A 58 -5.73 -1.88 2.91
C GLU A 58 -4.68 -0.75 2.93
N PHE A 59 -3.43 -1.08 3.26
CA PHE A 59 -2.32 -0.12 3.32
C PHE A 59 -1.69 0.15 1.95
N ARG A 60 -1.86 -0.79 0.99
CA ARG A 60 -1.29 -0.70 -0.36
C ARG A 60 -1.64 0.59 -1.09
N TRP A 61 -2.84 1.12 -0.83
CA TRP A 61 -3.36 2.30 -1.51
C TRP A 61 -3.35 3.55 -0.64
N LYS A 62 -2.89 3.47 0.61
CA LYS A 62 -2.94 4.61 1.54
C LYS A 62 -2.12 5.80 1.05
N LYS A 63 -0.90 5.58 0.55
CA LYS A 63 -0.06 6.63 -0.06
C LYS A 63 -0.75 7.25 -1.30
N THR A 64 -1.42 6.42 -2.10
CA THR A 64 -2.22 6.86 -3.26
C THR A 64 -3.40 7.73 -2.84
N GLU A 65 -4.18 7.29 -1.86
CA GLU A 65 -5.32 8.05 -1.33
C GLU A 65 -4.87 9.39 -0.72
N GLN A 66 -3.78 9.41 0.06
CA GLN A 66 -3.21 10.64 0.60
C GLN A 66 -2.76 11.61 -0.49
N TRP A 67 -2.17 11.10 -1.57
CA TRP A 67 -1.81 11.92 -2.73
C TRP A 67 -3.05 12.53 -3.39
N MET A 68 -4.09 11.73 -3.60
CA MET A 68 -5.37 12.20 -4.17
C MET A 68 -6.05 13.21 -3.26
N GLU A 69 -6.04 12.97 -1.95
CA GLU A 69 -6.61 13.84 -0.94
C GLU A 69 -6.01 15.26 -1.02
N LYS A 70 -4.69 15.37 -1.16
CA LYS A 70 -4.00 16.66 -1.36
C LYS A 70 -4.48 17.38 -2.64
N ARG A 71 -4.75 16.65 -3.72
CA ARG A 71 -5.24 17.23 -4.98
C ARG A 71 -6.67 17.74 -4.87
N PHE A 72 -7.52 17.02 -4.14
CA PHE A 72 -8.90 17.45 -3.88
C PHE A 72 -8.97 18.59 -2.87
N ILE A 73 -8.18 18.58 -1.80
CA ILE A 73 -8.12 19.70 -0.84
C ILE A 73 -7.68 20.98 -1.54
N SER A 74 -6.72 20.89 -2.47
CA SER A 74 -6.29 22.04 -3.28
C SER A 74 -7.37 22.53 -4.24
N ASP A 75 -8.23 21.64 -4.74
CA ASP A 75 -9.29 21.96 -5.70
C ASP A 75 -10.36 20.86 -5.69
N MET A 76 -11.47 21.12 -5.00
CA MET A 76 -12.57 20.18 -4.85
C MET A 76 -13.44 20.04 -6.12
N SER A 77 -13.27 20.94 -7.11
CA SER A 77 -14.03 20.88 -8.37
C SER A 77 -13.61 19.69 -9.23
N ARG A 78 -12.33 19.30 -9.16
CA ARG A 78 -11.74 18.17 -9.92
C ARG A 78 -12.55 16.89 -9.78
N THR A 79 -12.74 16.19 -10.88
CA THR A 79 -13.42 14.90 -10.89
C THR A 79 -12.48 13.77 -10.44
N PRO A 80 -13.03 12.67 -9.89
CA PRO A 80 -12.25 11.47 -9.59
C PRO A 80 -11.48 10.91 -10.80
N ARG A 81 -12.06 11.00 -12.00
CA ARG A 81 -11.42 10.54 -13.24
C ARG A 81 -10.18 11.37 -13.57
N GLU A 82 -10.25 12.69 -13.45
CA GLU A 82 -9.10 13.58 -13.70
C GLU A 82 -7.98 13.32 -12.69
N VAL A 83 -8.29 13.26 -11.39
CA VAL A 83 -7.27 13.01 -10.35
C VAL A 83 -6.64 11.63 -10.51
N ALA A 84 -7.42 10.61 -10.88
CA ALA A 84 -6.92 9.28 -11.20
C ALA A 84 -5.98 9.29 -12.42
N SER A 85 -6.35 10.01 -13.48
CA SER A 85 -5.53 10.15 -14.68
C SER A 85 -4.19 10.83 -14.37
N MET A 86 -4.23 11.92 -13.60
CA MET A 86 -3.01 12.59 -13.11
C MET A 86 -2.14 11.61 -12.33
N PHE A 87 -2.72 10.85 -11.40
CA PHE A 87 -1.98 9.88 -10.60
C PHE A 87 -1.28 8.83 -11.47
N LEU A 88 -1.99 8.23 -12.44
CA LEU A 88 -1.41 7.25 -13.35
C LEU A 88 -0.24 7.83 -14.16
N MET A 89 -0.38 9.07 -14.63
CA MET A 89 0.67 9.77 -15.36
C MET A 89 1.92 10.01 -14.50
N TYR A 90 1.75 10.49 -13.26
CA TYR A 90 2.88 10.77 -12.37
C TYR A 90 3.54 9.52 -11.79
N SER A 91 2.75 8.49 -11.49
CA SER A 91 3.22 7.25 -10.84
C SER A 91 3.73 6.19 -11.82
N LYS A 92 3.55 6.40 -13.13
CA LYS A 92 3.90 5.45 -14.20
C LYS A 92 3.30 4.05 -13.97
N ILE A 93 2.14 3.98 -13.33
CA ILE A 93 1.40 2.73 -13.11
C ILE A 93 0.71 2.30 -14.41
N ASN A 94 0.59 1.00 -14.62
CA ASN A 94 -0.09 0.41 -15.78
C ASN A 94 -1.52 0.98 -15.94
N THR A 95 -1.86 1.44 -17.15
CA THR A 95 -3.16 2.02 -17.49
C THR A 95 -4.33 1.06 -17.28
N LYS A 96 -4.09 -0.26 -17.30
CA LYS A 96 -5.11 -1.28 -16.94
C LYS A 96 -5.63 -1.13 -15.51
N MET A 97 -4.88 -0.46 -14.63
CA MET A 97 -5.30 -0.16 -13.27
C MET A 97 -6.28 1.02 -13.18
N ALA A 98 -6.55 1.72 -14.28
CA ALA A 98 -7.37 2.93 -14.28
C ALA A 98 -8.74 2.76 -13.58
N PRO A 99 -9.52 1.68 -13.78
CA PRO A 99 -10.78 1.50 -13.06
C PRO A 99 -10.58 1.51 -11.54
N LYS A 100 -9.56 0.79 -11.04
CA LYS A 100 -9.25 0.72 -9.60
C LYS A 100 -8.83 2.08 -9.04
N ILE A 101 -7.99 2.81 -9.77
CA ILE A 101 -7.52 4.14 -9.35
C ILE A 101 -8.68 5.15 -9.33
N ILE A 102 -9.61 5.07 -10.28
CA ILE A 102 -10.82 5.90 -10.26
C ILE A 102 -11.68 5.60 -9.03
N THR A 103 -11.88 4.33 -8.67
CA THR A 103 -12.62 3.97 -7.45
C THR A 103 -11.96 4.51 -6.19
N LEU A 104 -10.61 4.48 -6.10
CA LEU A 104 -9.87 5.06 -4.98
C LEU A 104 -10.05 6.59 -4.90
N ALA A 105 -10.02 7.26 -6.06
CA ALA A 105 -10.25 8.70 -6.13
C ALA A 105 -11.68 9.08 -5.72
N GLN A 106 -12.69 8.29 -6.11
CA GLN A 106 -14.08 8.47 -5.69
C GLN A 106 -14.22 8.36 -4.17
N LYS A 107 -13.76 7.24 -3.59
CA LYS A 107 -13.80 7.03 -2.13
C LYS A 107 -13.10 8.14 -1.36
N THR A 108 -11.97 8.62 -1.86
CA THR A 108 -11.22 9.71 -1.24
C THR A 108 -12.00 11.02 -1.29
N LYS A 109 -12.61 11.36 -2.43
CA LYS A 109 -13.42 12.57 -2.57
C LYS A 109 -14.67 12.54 -1.68
N ASP A 110 -15.35 11.40 -1.59
CA ASP A 110 -16.55 11.27 -0.77
C ASP A 110 -16.24 11.36 0.73
N ARG A 111 -15.12 10.77 1.16
CA ARG A 111 -14.60 10.94 2.54
C ARG A 111 -14.29 12.40 2.85
N LEU A 112 -13.72 13.15 1.90
CA LEU A 112 -13.47 14.58 2.06
C LEU A 112 -14.77 15.38 2.14
N ARG A 113 -15.74 15.12 1.27
CA ARG A 113 -17.08 15.75 1.32
C ARG A 113 -17.73 15.57 2.69
N LYS A 114 -17.75 14.34 3.19
CA LYS A 114 -18.30 14.03 4.52
C LYS A 114 -17.58 14.78 5.64
N ARG A 115 -16.26 14.92 5.58
CA ARG A 115 -15.51 15.72 6.57
C ARG A 115 -15.88 17.20 6.52
N ILE A 116 -16.10 17.75 5.33
CA ILE A 116 -16.55 19.15 5.16
C ILE A 116 -17.96 19.32 5.73
N GLU A 117 -18.89 18.41 5.41
CA GLU A 117 -20.26 18.41 5.94
C GLU A 117 -20.28 18.37 7.48
N LEU A 118 -19.38 17.58 8.08
CA LEU A 118 -19.23 17.48 9.53
C LEU A 118 -18.44 18.65 10.16
N GLY A 119 -18.03 19.66 9.39
CA GLY A 119 -17.28 20.81 9.89
C GLY A 119 -15.86 20.49 10.38
N ILE A 120 -15.31 19.33 10.01
CA ILE A 120 -13.97 18.91 10.43
C ILE A 120 -12.94 19.74 9.66
N ASN A 121 -12.14 20.52 10.40
CA ASN A 121 -11.21 21.50 9.85
C ASN A 121 -10.05 20.83 9.09
N LEU A 122 -10.15 20.79 7.75
CA LEU A 122 -9.19 20.09 6.86
C LEU A 122 -7.77 20.71 6.84
N LYS A 123 -7.58 21.90 7.41
CA LYS A 123 -6.30 22.63 7.42
C LYS A 123 -5.31 22.17 8.51
N LYS A 124 -5.70 21.32 9.46
CA LYS A 124 -4.86 20.93 10.62
C LYS A 124 -3.92 19.73 10.42
N ASN A 125 -3.82 19.15 9.22
CA ASN A 125 -2.97 17.96 9.00
C ASN A 125 -1.54 18.23 8.49
N LYS A 126 -1.05 19.48 8.51
CA LYS A 126 0.38 19.75 8.31
C LYS A 126 1.23 19.38 9.54
N SER A 127 0.65 19.34 10.74
CA SER A 127 1.38 19.10 12.01
C SER A 127 1.26 17.67 12.57
N ASN A 128 0.31 16.85 12.11
CA ASN A 128 0.13 15.50 12.65
C ASN A 128 0.87 14.41 11.87
N LEU A 129 1.39 14.70 10.67
CA LEU A 129 2.25 13.75 9.96
C LEU A 129 3.68 13.67 10.54
N SER A 130 4.15 14.71 11.23
CA SER A 130 5.44 14.69 11.93
C SER A 130 5.36 13.89 13.23
N MET A 131 4.24 13.93 13.96
CA MET A 131 4.13 13.23 15.25
C MET A 131 3.93 11.70 15.12
N ILE A 132 3.35 11.21 14.02
CA ILE A 132 3.21 9.75 13.80
C ILE A 132 4.57 9.11 13.44
N GLN A 133 5.54 9.91 12.96
CA GLN A 133 6.90 9.41 12.71
C GLN A 133 7.75 9.36 13.99
N GLU A 134 7.45 10.17 15.00
CA GLU A 134 8.20 10.22 16.26
C GLU A 134 7.71 9.19 17.29
N GLU A 135 6.40 8.96 17.42
CA GLU A 135 5.85 7.99 18.41
C GLU A 135 6.08 6.50 18.07
N GLN A 136 6.50 6.17 16.85
CA GLN A 136 6.83 4.78 16.46
C GLN A 136 8.33 4.47 16.56
N CYS A 137 9.17 5.45 16.95
CA CYS A 137 10.60 5.27 17.12
C CYS A 137 11.03 5.09 18.59
N GLU A 138 10.10 5.26 19.54
CA GLU A 138 10.36 5.18 21.00
C GLU A 138 9.67 4.00 21.70
N ARG A 139 9.23 2.94 20.98
CA ARG A 139 8.71 1.71 21.60
C ARG A 139 9.25 0.45 20.98
#